data_AF-A0A7V2HA96-F1
#
_entry.id   AF-A0A7V2HA96-F1
#
_cell.length_a   1.000
_cell.length_b   1.000
_cell.length_c   1.000
_cell.angle_alpha   90.00
_cell.angle_beta   90.00
_cell.angle_gamma   90.00
#
_symmetry.space_group_name_H-M   'P 1'
#
loop_
_entity.id
_entity.type
_entity.pdbx_description
1 polymer ?
#
loop_
_entity_poly.entity_id
_entity_poly.type
_entity_poly.pdbx_seq_one_letter_code
_entity_poly.pdbx_strand_id
1 'polypeptide(L)'
;MSNEHAEEDDLRYGQVGEFRPVIVKLRSAAAAIRRGHIIAFPTESFYALGVDATNDDAIRALFSAKLRMRNKPVALIAGNSKQVMKYLRLNRHELILAKKHWPGPFTMIVQPRKKRTGIQTKALGAVAIGVRVPAHAGARRLALAAGVPITATSANISGQPPTKSPRTVARVFPDILILTGRCGKQRKPSTVVQIKGKYLTLIRQGAARV
;
A
#
# COMPACT_ATOMS: atom_id res chain seq x y z
N MET A 1 -63.64 7.07 -12.13
CA MET A 1 -62.42 6.24 -12.03
C MET A 1 -61.36 6.95 -12.86
N SER A 2 -60.72 8.03 -12.39
CA SER A 2 -59.53 8.05 -11.50
C SER A 2 -58.40 7.16 -12.04
N ASN A 3 -57.17 7.60 -12.26
CA ASN A 3 -56.54 8.91 -12.12
C ASN A 3 -55.25 8.86 -12.97
N GLU A 4 -54.79 10.05 -13.36
CA GLU A 4 -53.51 10.36 -14.02
C GLU A 4 -52.27 9.96 -13.20
N HIS A 5 -51.11 10.16 -13.84
CA HIS A 5 -49.72 10.15 -13.32
C HIS A 5 -48.92 8.86 -13.46
N ALA A 6 -48.58 8.56 -14.71
CA ALA A 6 -47.21 8.12 -15.01
C ALA A 6 -46.32 9.38 -15.04
N GLU A 7 -45.78 9.77 -13.88
CA GLU A 7 -44.64 10.69 -13.85
C GLU A 7 -43.37 9.91 -14.19
N GLU A 8 -42.93 10.11 -15.42
CA GLU A 8 -41.57 9.94 -15.86
C GLU A 8 -40.65 10.78 -14.97
N ASP A 9 -39.96 10.13 -14.03
CA ASP A 9 -38.87 10.77 -13.31
C ASP A 9 -37.63 10.77 -14.23
N ASP A 10 -37.57 11.81 -15.08
CA ASP A 10 -36.46 12.24 -15.93
C ASP A 10 -35.24 12.65 -15.06
N LEU A 11 -34.66 11.69 -14.34
CA LEU A 11 -33.31 11.83 -13.81
C LEU A 11 -32.33 11.39 -14.88
N ARG A 12 -32.09 12.34 -15.78
CA ARG A 12 -30.94 12.39 -16.68
C ARG A 12 -29.69 12.00 -15.89
N TYR A 13 -29.28 10.74 -16.04
CA TYR A 13 -27.90 10.36 -15.79
C TYR A 13 -27.07 11.15 -16.79
N GLY A 14 -26.62 12.33 -16.35
CA GLY A 14 -25.69 13.16 -17.08
C GLY A 14 -24.58 12.23 -17.57
N GLN A 15 -24.34 12.26 -18.88
CA GLN A 15 -23.25 11.51 -19.49
C GLN A 15 -21.98 11.80 -18.69
N VAL A 16 -21.59 10.83 -17.85
CA VAL A 16 -20.37 10.92 -17.06
C VAL A 16 -19.25 10.94 -18.11
N GLY A 17 -18.70 12.13 -18.35
CA GLY A 17 -17.61 12.33 -19.30
C GLY A 17 -16.56 11.25 -19.10
N GLU A 18 -15.97 10.75 -20.20
CA GLU A 18 -15.02 9.64 -20.18
C GLU A 18 -13.99 9.82 -19.08
N PHE A 19 -14.19 9.11 -17.98
CA PHE A 19 -13.32 9.23 -16.83
C PHE A 19 -12.01 8.49 -17.16
N ARG A 20 -10.98 9.26 -17.51
CA ARG A 20 -9.68 8.74 -17.92
C ARG A 20 -8.71 8.75 -16.73
N PRO A 21 -8.33 7.58 -16.17
CA PRO A 21 -7.34 7.52 -15.11
C PRO A 21 -6.01 8.11 -15.57
N VAL A 22 -5.32 8.84 -14.68
CA VAL A 22 -3.95 9.31 -14.96
C VAL A 22 -2.98 8.14 -14.81
N ILE A 23 -2.78 7.42 -15.93
CA ILE A 23 -1.89 6.26 -16.00
C ILE A 23 -0.43 6.74 -16.14
N VAL A 24 0.44 6.18 -15.30
CA VAL A 24 1.88 6.50 -15.31
C VAL A 24 2.73 5.25 -15.56
N LYS A 25 3.87 5.45 -16.22
CA LYS A 25 4.92 4.43 -16.37
C LYS A 25 5.76 4.33 -15.09
N LEU A 26 6.47 3.21 -14.92
CA LEU A 26 7.28 2.90 -13.74
C LEU A 26 8.21 4.05 -13.30
N ARG A 27 8.97 4.64 -14.24
CA ARG A 27 9.91 5.74 -13.93
C ARG A 27 9.19 6.99 -13.45
N SER A 28 8.07 7.34 -14.08
CA SER A 28 7.23 8.48 -13.69
C SER A 28 6.58 8.24 -12.32
N ALA A 29 6.09 7.03 -12.06
CA ALA A 29 5.55 6.63 -10.76
C ALA A 29 6.62 6.74 -9.66
N ALA A 30 7.82 6.23 -9.90
CA ALA A 30 8.94 6.33 -8.96
C ALA A 30 9.34 7.79 -8.68
N ALA A 31 9.38 8.64 -9.71
CA ALA A 31 9.67 10.06 -9.56
C ALA A 31 8.56 10.80 -8.80
N ALA A 32 7.30 10.46 -9.06
CA ALA A 32 6.16 11.02 -8.37
C ALA A 32 6.14 10.68 -6.87
N ILE A 33 6.50 9.43 -6.50
CA ILE A 33 6.66 9.04 -5.08
C ILE A 33 7.71 9.92 -4.39
N ARG A 34 8.88 10.12 -5.02
CA ARG A 34 9.93 10.99 -4.48
C ARG A 34 9.51 12.45 -4.34
N ARG A 35 8.58 12.91 -5.17
CA ARG A 35 7.98 14.25 -5.07
C ARG A 35 6.82 14.33 -4.06
N GLY A 36 6.53 13.26 -3.34
CA GLY A 36 5.47 13.22 -2.32
C GLY A 36 4.07 12.93 -2.85
N HIS A 37 3.91 12.54 -4.12
CA HIS A 37 2.60 12.15 -4.65
C HIS A 37 2.21 10.72 -4.26
N ILE A 38 0.91 10.50 -4.13
CA ILE A 38 0.33 9.16 -3.91
C ILE A 38 0.31 8.42 -5.25
N ILE A 39 0.82 7.18 -5.25
CA ILE A 39 0.73 6.26 -6.39
C ILE A 39 -0.13 5.07 -6.00
N ALA A 40 -1.07 4.71 -6.87
CA ALA A 40 -1.69 3.39 -6.86
C ALA A 40 -0.90 2.39 -7.70
N PHE A 41 -0.61 1.21 -7.16
CA PHE A 41 0.15 0.17 -7.89
C PHE A 41 -0.34 -1.25 -7.55
N PRO A 42 -0.25 -2.20 -8.50
CA PRO A 42 -0.67 -3.58 -8.28
C PRO A 42 0.30 -4.32 -7.36
N THR A 43 -0.25 -5.22 -6.54
CA THR A 43 0.52 -6.20 -5.75
C THR A 43 0.02 -7.61 -6.05
N GLU A 44 0.55 -8.62 -5.37
CA GLU A 44 0.14 -10.01 -5.57
C GLU A 44 -1.29 -10.26 -5.09
N SER A 45 -1.83 -9.38 -4.22
CA SER A 45 -3.19 -9.45 -3.70
C SER A 45 -4.09 -8.40 -4.34
N PHE A 46 -3.92 -7.14 -3.98
CA PHE A 46 -4.78 -6.01 -4.38
C PHE A 46 -3.94 -4.82 -4.82
N TYR A 47 -4.58 -3.82 -5.44
CA TYR A 47 -3.94 -2.53 -5.61
C TYR A 47 -3.64 -1.94 -4.23
N ALA A 48 -2.47 -1.31 -4.13
CA ALA A 48 -2.04 -0.56 -2.96
C ALA A 48 -1.87 0.92 -3.32
N LEU A 49 -2.12 1.78 -2.35
CA LEU A 49 -1.64 3.17 -2.35
C LEU A 49 -0.32 3.24 -1.60
N GLY A 50 0.62 3.98 -2.15
CA GLY A 50 1.91 4.24 -1.52
C GLY A 50 2.43 5.64 -1.78
N VAL A 51 3.18 6.12 -0.79
CA VAL A 51 3.91 7.38 -0.76
C VAL A 51 5.30 7.15 -0.17
N ASP A 52 6.18 8.15 -0.29
CA ASP A 52 7.44 8.17 0.44
C ASP A 52 7.20 8.25 1.96
N ALA A 53 7.66 7.22 2.67
CA ALA A 53 7.51 7.12 4.13
C ALA A 53 8.47 8.04 4.91
N THR A 54 9.34 8.78 4.22
CA THR A 54 10.19 9.83 4.81
C THR A 54 9.56 11.22 4.73
N ASN A 55 8.49 11.37 3.96
CA ASN A 55 7.78 12.63 3.75
C ASN A 55 6.48 12.65 4.58
N ASP A 56 6.44 13.51 5.60
CA ASP A 56 5.27 13.63 6.49
C ASP A 56 4.02 14.10 5.74
N ASP A 57 4.15 15.09 4.86
CA ASP A 57 3.04 15.64 4.07
C ASP A 57 2.41 14.59 3.17
N ALA A 58 3.25 13.79 2.51
CA ALA A 58 2.79 12.70 1.66
C ALA A 58 2.04 11.64 2.47
N ILE A 59 2.50 11.33 3.69
CA ILE A 59 1.80 10.44 4.61
C ILE A 59 0.45 11.05 5.02
N ARG A 60 0.42 12.34 5.41
CA ARG A 60 -0.82 13.04 5.77
C ARG A 60 -1.83 13.03 4.62
N ALA A 61 -1.38 13.25 3.38
CA ALA A 61 -2.20 13.16 2.18
C ALA A 61 -2.76 11.73 1.98
N LEU A 62 -1.93 10.70 2.14
CA LEU A 62 -2.38 9.30 2.05
C LEU A 62 -3.48 8.96 3.07
N PHE A 63 -3.32 9.38 4.33
CA PHE A 63 -4.33 9.13 5.37
C PHE A 63 -5.63 9.88 5.08
N SER A 64 -5.54 11.14 4.63
CA SER A 64 -6.68 11.98 4.27
C SER A 64 -7.47 11.38 3.10
N ALA A 65 -6.78 11.01 2.00
CA ALA A 65 -7.42 10.38 0.85
C ALA A 65 -8.18 9.10 1.21
N LYS A 66 -7.68 8.33 2.18
CA LYS A 66 -8.30 7.07 2.62
C LYS A 66 -9.36 7.21 3.70
N LEU A 67 -9.61 8.41 4.23
CA LEU A 67 -10.39 8.63 5.45
C LEU A 67 -9.92 7.70 6.59
N ARG A 68 -8.60 7.59 6.75
CA ARG A 68 -7.97 6.67 7.70
C ARG A 68 -7.57 7.43 8.97
N MET A 69 -7.93 6.88 10.13
CA MET A 69 -7.41 7.36 11.42
C MET A 69 -5.90 7.15 11.52
N ARG A 70 -5.18 8.18 12.00
CA ARG A 70 -3.72 8.20 12.12
C ARG A 70 -3.15 7.09 13.01
N ASN A 71 -3.93 6.55 13.95
CA ASN A 71 -3.50 5.49 14.86
C ASN A 71 -3.46 4.07 14.23
N LYS A 72 -3.85 3.89 12.97
CA LYS A 72 -3.80 2.59 12.29
C LYS A 72 -2.51 2.47 11.46
N PRO A 73 -1.51 1.68 11.91
CA PRO A 73 -0.21 1.60 11.26
C PRO A 73 -0.29 1.26 9.77
N VAL A 74 0.66 1.77 8.99
CA VAL A 74 0.82 1.43 7.57
C VAL A 74 2.15 0.71 7.37
N ALA A 75 2.10 -0.43 6.68
CA ALA A 75 3.29 -1.20 6.37
C ALA A 75 4.07 -0.58 5.20
N LEU A 76 5.37 -0.86 5.14
CA LEU A 76 6.25 -0.51 4.04
C LEU A 76 6.46 -1.70 3.10
N ILE A 77 6.78 -1.38 1.84
CA ILE A 77 7.33 -2.34 0.88
C ILE A 77 8.76 -1.99 0.50
N ALA A 78 9.53 -3.01 0.13
CA ALA A 78 10.86 -2.88 -0.44
C ALA A 78 11.04 -3.83 -1.62
N GLY A 79 11.98 -3.50 -2.51
CA GLY A 79 12.29 -4.31 -3.67
C GLY A 79 13.13 -5.55 -3.36
N ASN A 80 13.90 -5.53 -2.27
CA ASN A 80 14.66 -6.66 -1.76
C ASN A 80 15.08 -6.42 -0.30
N SER A 81 15.60 -7.46 0.35
CA SER A 81 16.08 -7.36 1.74
C SER A 81 17.22 -6.35 1.91
N LYS A 82 18.07 -6.15 0.90
CA LYS A 82 19.13 -5.13 0.94
C LYS A 82 18.55 -3.73 1.10
N GLN A 83 17.48 -3.40 0.37
CA GLN A 83 16.77 -2.12 0.52
C GLN A 83 16.10 -1.99 1.89
N VAL A 84 15.51 -3.06 2.43
CA VAL A 84 14.98 -3.04 3.81
C VAL A 84 16.07 -2.65 4.81
N MET A 85 17.24 -3.28 4.72
CA MET A 85 18.35 -3.06 5.64
C MET A 85 19.00 -1.67 5.55
N LYS A 86 18.72 -0.88 4.50
CA LYS A 86 19.11 0.53 4.43
C LYS A 86 18.41 1.37 5.50
N TYR A 87 17.14 1.05 5.78
CA TYR A 87 16.29 1.83 6.68
C TYR A 87 15.98 1.10 8.00
N LEU A 88 15.92 -0.21 8.00
CA LEU A 88 15.46 -1.01 9.15
C LEU A 88 16.58 -1.94 9.62
N ARG A 89 16.59 -2.26 10.92
CA ARG A 89 17.55 -3.23 11.47
C ARG A 89 16.82 -4.57 11.64
N LEU A 90 17.33 -5.60 10.97
CA LEU A 90 16.86 -6.97 11.16
C LEU A 90 17.79 -7.71 12.13
N ASN A 91 17.22 -8.40 13.10
CA ASN A 91 17.91 -9.34 13.97
C ASN A 91 18.10 -10.72 13.28
N ARG A 92 18.82 -11.63 13.93
CA ARG A 92 19.13 -12.96 13.36
C ARG A 92 17.88 -13.76 13.00
N HIS A 93 16.84 -13.75 13.83
CA HIS A 93 15.59 -14.49 13.58
C HIS A 93 14.78 -13.84 12.44
N GLU A 94 14.72 -12.51 12.39
CA GLU A 94 14.08 -11.77 11.30
C GLU A 94 14.78 -12.03 9.95
N LEU A 95 16.12 -12.17 9.95
CA LEU A 95 16.88 -12.53 8.74
C LEU A 95 16.56 -13.95 8.24
N ILE A 96 16.39 -14.92 9.14
CA ILE A 96 15.99 -16.29 8.80
C ILE A 96 14.60 -16.29 8.16
N LEU A 97 13.63 -15.59 8.77
CA LEU A 97 12.28 -15.48 8.21
C LEU A 97 12.26 -14.71 6.90
N ALA A 98 13.04 -13.63 6.78
CA ALA A 98 13.19 -12.90 5.52
C ALA A 98 13.69 -13.84 4.41
N LYS A 99 14.73 -14.65 4.67
CA LYS A 99 15.25 -15.60 3.67
C LYS A 99 14.20 -16.64 3.26
N LYS A 100 13.35 -17.08 4.19
CA LYS A 100 12.31 -18.09 3.95
C LYS A 100 11.08 -17.53 3.23
N HIS A 101 10.62 -16.34 3.60
CA HIS A 101 9.30 -15.83 3.21
C HIS A 101 9.34 -14.63 2.27
N TRP A 102 10.50 -14.01 2.03
CA TRP A 102 10.64 -12.92 1.07
C TRP A 102 11.37 -13.37 -0.20
N PRO A 103 10.88 -13.00 -1.40
CA PRO A 103 9.66 -12.22 -1.66
C PRO A 103 8.37 -12.99 -1.39
N GLY A 104 7.37 -12.34 -0.77
CA GLY A 104 6.13 -13.01 -0.40
C GLY A 104 5.12 -12.14 0.34
N PRO A 105 3.91 -12.67 0.57
CA PRO A 105 2.87 -11.99 1.33
C PRO A 105 3.11 -12.14 2.85
N PHE A 106 4.31 -11.77 3.30
CA PHE A 106 4.77 -11.90 4.68
C PHE A 106 5.32 -10.56 5.18
N THR A 107 4.77 -10.04 6.26
CA THR A 107 5.10 -8.73 6.83
C THR A 107 5.69 -8.93 8.23
N MET A 108 6.85 -8.33 8.48
CA MET A 108 7.47 -8.33 9.79
C MET A 108 7.38 -6.94 10.41
N ILE A 109 6.93 -6.86 11.66
CA ILE A 109 7.02 -5.65 12.47
C ILE A 109 8.44 -5.58 13.02
N VAL A 110 9.21 -4.61 12.55
CA VAL A 110 10.63 -4.44 12.89
C VAL A 110 10.88 -3.05 13.47
N GLN A 111 11.96 -2.94 14.22
CA GLN A 111 12.37 -1.67 14.79
C GLN A 111 13.12 -0.82 13.75
N PRO A 112 12.83 0.49 13.64
CA PRO A 112 13.67 1.39 12.87
C PRO A 112 15.09 1.41 13.45
N ARG A 113 16.09 1.71 12.61
CA ARG A 113 17.45 1.93 13.12
C ARG A 113 17.46 3.15 14.08
N LYS A 114 18.29 3.09 15.13
CA LYS A 114 18.47 4.19 16.10
C LYS A 114 19.00 5.47 15.44
N LYS A 115 19.76 5.37 14.34
CA LYS A 115 20.15 6.52 13.52
C LYS A 115 18.97 6.93 12.63
N ARG A 116 18.72 8.25 12.53
CA ARG A 116 17.61 8.86 11.76
C ARG A 116 17.51 8.22 10.36
N THR A 117 16.57 7.29 10.20
CA THR A 117 16.31 6.59 8.94
C THR A 117 15.56 7.46 7.94
N GLY A 118 15.20 8.68 8.35
CA GLY A 118 14.26 9.55 7.66
C GLY A 118 12.81 9.10 7.75
N ILE A 119 12.52 7.86 8.15
CA ILE A 119 11.14 7.35 8.19
C ILE A 119 10.35 8.06 9.29
N GLN A 120 9.20 8.62 8.92
CA GLN A 120 8.30 9.33 9.82
C GLN A 120 7.42 8.35 10.60
N THR A 121 8.00 7.59 11.53
CA THR A 121 7.31 6.55 12.31
C THR A 121 6.05 7.06 13.02
N LYS A 122 6.13 8.25 13.64
CA LYS A 122 4.98 8.91 14.30
C LYS A 122 3.86 9.20 13.30
N ALA A 123 4.19 9.71 12.11
CA ALA A 123 3.23 10.00 11.06
C ALA A 123 2.55 8.73 10.52
N LEU A 124 3.30 7.62 10.48
CA LEU A 124 2.77 6.30 10.14
C LEU A 124 1.91 5.68 11.24
N GLY A 125 1.79 6.34 12.41
CA GLY A 125 0.96 5.88 13.52
C GLY A 125 1.57 4.75 14.34
N ALA A 126 2.90 4.55 14.31
CA ALA A 126 3.51 3.38 14.93
C ALA A 126 4.90 3.65 15.52
N VAL A 127 5.20 2.99 16.65
CA VAL A 127 6.55 2.96 17.22
C VAL A 127 7.45 1.96 16.47
N ALA A 128 6.86 0.90 15.92
CA ALA A 128 7.54 -0.11 15.11
C ALA A 128 6.88 -0.24 13.74
N ILE A 129 7.65 -0.59 12.72
CA ILE A 129 7.21 -0.53 11.31
C ILE A 129 7.01 -1.95 10.78
N GLY A 130 5.82 -2.23 10.25
CA GLY A 130 5.61 -3.40 9.39
C GLY A 130 6.33 -3.22 8.06
N VAL A 131 7.13 -4.19 7.62
CA VAL A 131 7.79 -4.16 6.31
C VAL A 131 7.65 -5.51 5.60
N ARG A 132 7.58 -5.49 4.26
CA ARG A 132 7.62 -6.70 3.43
C ARG A 132 8.34 -6.49 2.11
N VAL A 133 8.89 -7.56 1.54
CA VAL A 133 9.30 -7.61 0.13
C VAL A 133 8.20 -8.36 -0.64
N PRO A 134 7.36 -7.69 -1.45
CA PRO A 134 6.19 -8.32 -2.07
C PRO A 134 6.59 -9.33 -3.16
N ALA A 135 5.79 -10.38 -3.33
CA ALA A 135 5.97 -11.36 -4.41
C ALA A 135 5.73 -10.75 -5.80
N HIS A 136 5.01 -9.64 -5.89
CA HIS A 136 4.73 -8.97 -7.15
C HIS A 136 5.93 -8.20 -7.71
N ALA A 137 6.42 -8.62 -8.87
CA ALA A 137 7.62 -8.06 -9.51
C ALA A 137 7.48 -6.56 -9.86
N GLY A 138 6.28 -6.08 -10.24
CA GLY A 138 6.02 -4.65 -10.48
C GLY A 138 6.24 -3.78 -9.25
N ALA A 139 5.54 -4.07 -8.14
CA ALA A 139 5.77 -3.46 -6.83
C ALA A 139 7.24 -3.47 -6.38
N ARG A 140 7.98 -4.58 -6.56
CA ARG A 140 9.42 -4.60 -6.24
C ARG A 140 10.23 -3.65 -7.12
N ARG A 141 9.97 -3.65 -8.43
CA ARG A 141 10.62 -2.73 -9.37
C ARG A 141 10.31 -1.26 -9.04
N LEU A 142 9.08 -0.95 -8.63
CA LEU A 142 8.69 0.39 -8.16
C LEU A 142 9.49 0.79 -6.93
N ALA A 143 9.58 -0.09 -5.93
CA ALA A 143 10.36 0.17 -4.72
C ALA A 143 11.85 0.41 -5.02
N LEU A 144 12.47 -0.39 -5.89
CA LEU A 144 13.86 -0.17 -6.31
C LEU A 144 14.02 1.15 -7.07
N ALA A 145 13.14 1.43 -8.03
CA ALA A 145 13.22 2.62 -8.86
C ALA A 145 12.94 3.92 -8.09
N ALA A 146 12.07 3.87 -7.07
CA ALA A 146 11.81 5.01 -6.20
C ALA A 146 13.02 5.33 -5.32
N GLY A 147 13.72 4.31 -4.83
CA GLY A 147 14.93 4.47 -4.02
C GLY A 147 14.67 4.97 -2.59
N VAL A 148 13.40 5.10 -2.20
CA VAL A 148 12.91 5.56 -0.89
C VAL A 148 12.01 4.48 -0.26
N PRO A 149 11.79 4.47 1.07
CA PRO A 149 10.87 3.52 1.68
C PRO A 149 9.42 3.88 1.28
N ILE A 150 8.69 2.95 0.68
CA ILE A 150 7.34 3.21 0.19
C ILE A 150 6.32 2.58 1.14
N THR A 151 5.31 3.34 1.54
CA THR A 151 4.14 2.80 2.23
C THR A 151 3.32 1.88 1.31
N ALA A 152 2.58 0.94 1.89
CA ALA A 152 1.65 0.10 1.16
C ALA A 152 0.42 -0.21 2.02
N THR A 153 -0.71 0.34 1.61
CA THR A 153 -2.03 0.03 2.15
C THR A 153 -2.99 -0.21 1.00
N SER A 154 -4.03 -1.01 1.18
CA SER A 154 -4.95 -1.36 0.08
C SER A 154 -5.60 -0.10 -0.52
N ALA A 155 -5.81 -0.08 -1.83
CA ALA A 155 -6.39 1.04 -2.55
C ALA A 155 -7.92 1.05 -2.47
N ASN A 156 -8.42 1.41 -1.28
CA ASN A 156 -9.83 1.59 -0.96
C ASN A 156 -9.99 2.59 0.19
N ILE A 157 -11.17 3.17 0.34
CA ILE A 157 -11.53 3.93 1.56
C ILE A 157 -11.44 3.00 2.76
N SER A 158 -10.95 3.51 3.89
CA SER A 158 -10.79 2.72 5.11
C SER A 158 -12.10 2.03 5.52
N GLY A 159 -12.06 0.71 5.74
CA GLY A 159 -13.25 -0.10 6.04
C GLY A 159 -13.93 -0.72 4.82
N GLN A 160 -13.72 -0.18 3.62
CA GLN A 160 -14.29 -0.71 2.38
C GLN A 160 -13.49 -1.92 1.84
N PRO A 161 -14.10 -2.76 0.97
CA PRO A 161 -13.40 -3.87 0.33
C PRO A 161 -12.22 -3.40 -0.54
N PRO A 162 -11.09 -4.13 -0.56
CA PRO A 162 -9.98 -3.81 -1.45
C PRO A 162 -10.29 -4.21 -2.89
N THR A 163 -9.64 -3.55 -3.87
CA THR A 163 -9.87 -3.81 -5.29
C THR A 163 -8.61 -4.31 -6.01
N LYS A 164 -8.82 -5.12 -7.07
CA LYS A 164 -7.79 -5.48 -8.05
C LYS A 164 -7.90 -4.69 -9.36
N SER A 165 -8.92 -3.85 -9.49
CA SER A 165 -9.24 -3.14 -10.72
C SER A 165 -8.69 -1.72 -10.69
N PRO A 166 -7.81 -1.33 -11.64
CA PRO A 166 -7.35 0.05 -11.74
C PRO A 166 -8.49 1.02 -12.04
N ARG A 167 -9.56 0.58 -12.73
CA ARG A 167 -10.76 1.40 -12.97
C ARG A 167 -11.49 1.72 -11.67
N THR A 168 -11.61 0.74 -10.77
CA THR A 168 -12.19 0.95 -9.44
C THR A 168 -11.32 1.88 -8.60
N VAL A 169 -9.99 1.71 -8.63
CA VAL A 169 -9.08 2.64 -7.96
C VAL A 169 -9.32 4.06 -8.44
N ALA A 170 -9.36 4.27 -9.75
CA ALA A 170 -9.54 5.58 -10.34
C ALA A 170 -10.90 6.20 -9.96
N ARG A 171 -11.99 5.41 -9.95
CA ARG A 171 -13.31 5.89 -9.49
C ARG A 171 -13.30 6.32 -8.02
N VAL A 172 -12.58 5.60 -7.16
CA VAL A 172 -12.51 5.90 -5.72
C VAL A 172 -11.53 7.04 -5.44
N PHE A 173 -10.49 7.19 -6.26
CA PHE A 173 -9.41 8.16 -6.09
C PHE A 173 -9.08 8.84 -7.42
N PRO A 174 -9.90 9.83 -7.85
CA PRO A 174 -9.80 10.40 -9.19
C PRO A 174 -8.47 11.10 -9.48
N ASP A 175 -7.88 11.72 -8.45
CA ASP A 175 -6.63 12.50 -8.58
C ASP A 175 -5.36 11.67 -8.35
N ILE A 176 -5.49 10.36 -8.06
CA ILE A 176 -4.33 9.51 -7.78
C ILE A 176 -3.77 8.92 -9.07
N LEU A 177 -2.46 9.09 -9.25
CA LEU A 177 -1.69 8.51 -10.34
C LEU A 177 -1.66 6.97 -10.22
N ILE A 178 -1.89 6.27 -11.34
CA ILE A 178 -1.99 4.80 -11.35
C ILE A 178 -0.86 4.20 -12.18
N LEU A 179 0.00 3.42 -11.52
CA LEU A 179 0.90 2.50 -12.20
C LEU A 179 0.10 1.26 -12.63
N THR A 180 -0.13 1.12 -13.93
CA THR A 180 -0.92 0.00 -14.47
C THR A 180 -0.20 -1.33 -14.36
N GLY A 181 -1.00 -2.38 -14.20
CA GLY A 181 -0.57 -3.77 -14.20
C GLY A 181 -1.64 -4.67 -13.59
N ARG A 182 -1.41 -5.98 -13.64
CA ARG A 182 -2.36 -6.98 -13.13
C ARG A 182 -1.97 -7.35 -11.70
N CYS A 183 -2.93 -7.29 -10.78
CA CYS A 183 -2.73 -7.90 -9.47
C CYS A 183 -2.56 -9.42 -9.61
N GLY A 184 -1.89 -10.03 -8.64
CA GLY A 184 -1.81 -11.50 -8.57
C GLY A 184 -3.15 -12.14 -8.15
N LYS A 185 -3.15 -13.47 -8.09
CA LYS A 185 -4.35 -14.27 -7.72
C LYS A 185 -4.66 -14.25 -6.22
N GLN A 186 -3.73 -13.78 -5.37
CA GLN A 186 -3.88 -13.82 -3.92
C GLN A 186 -5.13 -13.06 -3.45
N ARG A 187 -5.94 -13.66 -2.58
CA ARG A 187 -7.16 -13.02 -2.03
C ARG A 187 -7.01 -12.61 -0.57
N LYS A 188 -6.17 -13.31 0.19
CA LYS A 188 -5.88 -12.97 1.59
C LYS A 188 -4.80 -11.88 1.67
N PRO A 189 -4.84 -10.99 2.66
CA PRO A 189 -3.76 -10.03 2.90
C PRO A 189 -2.48 -10.75 3.35
N SER A 190 -1.39 -9.99 3.54
CA SER A 190 -0.16 -10.55 4.08
C SER A 190 -0.33 -11.07 5.50
N THR A 191 0.40 -12.13 5.83
CA THR A 191 0.58 -12.56 7.21
C THR A 191 1.48 -11.55 7.93
N VAL A 192 1.16 -11.20 9.17
CA VAL A 192 1.89 -10.21 9.95
C VAL A 192 2.42 -10.85 11.22
N VAL A 193 3.73 -10.75 11.43
CA VAL A 193 4.41 -11.26 12.63
C VAL A 193 5.23 -10.17 13.30
N GLN A 194 5.51 -10.35 14.59
CA GLN A 194 6.48 -9.58 15.34
C GLN A 194 7.46 -10.53 16.02
N ILE A 195 8.75 -10.19 16.05
CA ILE A 195 9.75 -10.92 16.83
C ILE A 195 10.24 -10.03 17.97
N LYS A 196 10.25 -10.58 19.19
CA LYS A 196 10.89 -9.98 20.36
C LYS A 196 11.82 -11.01 21.01
N GLY A 197 13.13 -10.78 20.91
CA GLY A 197 14.13 -11.77 21.32
C GLY A 197 14.00 -13.04 20.48
N LYS A 198 13.71 -14.17 21.14
CA LYS A 198 13.48 -15.49 20.49
C LYS A 198 12.00 -15.81 20.24
N TYR A 199 11.08 -14.94 20.67
CA TYR A 199 9.65 -15.19 20.60
C TYR A 199 9.04 -14.58 19.34
N LEU A 200 8.33 -15.42 18.58
CA LEU A 200 7.52 -15.01 17.44
C LEU A 200 6.07 -14.84 17.88
N THR A 201 5.48 -13.69 17.60
CA THR A 201 4.05 -13.43 17.79
C THR A 201 3.37 -13.28 16.43
N LEU A 202 2.34 -14.08 16.18
CA LEU A 202 1.46 -13.92 15.02
C LEU A 202 0.46 -12.80 15.31
N ILE A 203 0.62 -11.65 14.65
CA ILE A 203 -0.27 -10.50 14.81
C ILE A 203 -1.52 -10.66 13.95
N ARG A 204 -1.38 -11.25 12.76
CA ARG A 204 -2.50 -11.56 11.87
C ARG A 204 -2.14 -12.71 10.94
N GLN A 205 -2.98 -13.74 10.90
CA GLN A 205 -2.89 -14.77 9.87
C GLN A 205 -3.35 -14.23 8.51
N GLY A 206 -2.51 -14.42 7.49
CA GLY A 206 -2.78 -14.03 6.12
C GLY A 206 -2.48 -15.16 5.14
N ALA A 207 -1.96 -14.79 3.98
CA ALA A 207 -1.62 -15.69 2.89
C ALA A 207 -0.44 -16.64 3.18
N ALA A 208 0.56 -16.18 3.91
CA ALA A 208 1.75 -16.97 4.22
C ALA A 208 1.50 -17.84 5.46
N ARG A 209 1.89 -19.12 5.39
CA ARG A 209 1.94 -20.00 6.57
C ARG A 209 3.23 -19.71 7.34
N VAL A 210 3.12 -19.60 8.66
CA VAL A 210 4.24 -19.31 9.58
C VAL A 210 4.55 -20.57 10.37
#